data_AF-A0AAW8VM29-F1
#
_entry.id   AF-A0AAW8VM29-F1
#
_cell.length_a   1.000
_cell.length_b   1.000
_cell.length_c   1.000
_cell.angle_alpha   90.00
_cell.angle_beta   90.00
_cell.angle_gamma   90.00
#
_symmetry.space_group_name_H-M   'P 1'
#
loop_
_entity.id
_entity.type
_entity.pdbx_description
1 polymer ?
#
loop_
_entity_poly.entity_id
_entity_poly.type
_entity_poly.pdbx_seq_one_letter_code
_entity_poly.pdbx_strand_id
1 'polypeptide(L)'
;MKLIVDEMVCIILCSLLWGCERRELTYYMEAEVTVTADWSCAGLEEEKEEGATLIIFPQDGSAPRIVLTGEREHTTVRLPLGTYDAVFLNRSFTDFNNLLFRGYDALESLEAYAKDVETRASTRVIVSSPDKLASATIRNFEVTGEMLGNYVAPVSCDVSSGNSCKMHFTPIPLVRRVQVTLNVRGLNNVRKVRCTLNDVPLSVFLHNGHAGEELGSQEFTVGSPVYEEGSFTEGKLTGMFDVFSLDRLMSHSMTLKALLVDGKTVVEQVLTDVIVKEKIDDVGSITFYIDAPIPETIPDVKPEGSADSGFDVDVDDWKEDEEIDIPI
;
A
#
# COMPACT_ATOMS: atom_id res chain seq x y z
N MET A 1 -39.59 -47.63 68.27
CA MET A 1 -38.55 -47.98 67.27
C MET A 1 -39.11 -48.12 65.86
N LYS A 2 -40.29 -48.73 65.63
CA LYS A 2 -40.89 -48.84 64.28
C LYS A 2 -41.30 -47.50 63.63
N LEU A 3 -41.91 -46.56 64.37
CA LEU A 3 -42.32 -45.26 63.79
C LEU A 3 -41.14 -44.39 63.30
N ILE A 4 -40.00 -44.43 63.99
CA ILE A 4 -38.81 -43.64 63.63
C ILE A 4 -38.18 -44.16 62.33
N VAL A 5 -38.30 -45.46 62.07
CA VAL A 5 -37.77 -46.09 60.84
C VAL A 5 -38.64 -45.73 59.64
N ASP A 6 -39.97 -45.69 59.80
CA ASP A 6 -40.87 -45.27 58.70
C ASP A 6 -40.71 -43.78 58.34
N GLU A 7 -40.58 -42.89 59.32
CA GLU A 7 -40.33 -41.46 59.05
C GLU A 7 -38.96 -41.24 58.37
N MET A 8 -37.91 -41.97 58.78
CA MET A 8 -36.61 -41.92 58.09
C MET A 8 -36.69 -42.44 56.66
N VAL A 9 -37.42 -43.53 56.41
CA VAL A 9 -37.58 -44.10 55.06
C VAL A 9 -38.34 -43.12 54.15
N CYS A 10 -39.38 -42.44 54.65
CA CYS A 10 -40.09 -41.42 53.89
C CYS A 10 -39.21 -40.20 53.56
N ILE A 11 -38.38 -39.72 54.50
CA ILE A 11 -37.48 -38.58 54.24
C ILE A 11 -36.40 -38.97 53.22
N ILE A 12 -35.86 -40.20 53.30
CA ILE A 12 -34.89 -40.71 52.33
C ILE A 12 -35.55 -40.87 50.94
N LEU A 13 -36.77 -41.41 50.86
CA LEU A 13 -37.51 -41.52 49.60
C LEU A 13 -37.82 -40.15 48.97
N CYS A 14 -38.20 -39.15 49.77
CA CYS A 14 -38.45 -37.79 49.31
C CYS A 14 -37.17 -37.10 48.82
N SER A 15 -36.02 -37.36 49.46
CA SER A 15 -34.72 -36.83 49.02
C SER A 15 -34.21 -37.46 47.72
N LEU A 16 -34.63 -38.70 47.41
CA LEU A 16 -34.33 -39.39 46.14
C LEU A 16 -35.19 -38.89 44.97
N LEU A 17 -36.31 -38.20 45.24
CA LEU A 17 -37.22 -37.66 44.23
C LEU A 17 -36.96 -36.18 43.88
N TRP A 18 -36.05 -35.51 44.59
CA TRP A 18 -35.70 -34.08 44.40
C TRP A 18 -34.33 -33.86 43.74
N GLY A 19 -33.87 -34.83 42.96
CA GLY A 19 -32.59 -34.77 42.25
C GLY A 19 -32.73 -34.90 40.74
N CYS A 20 -33.58 -34.08 40.10
CA CYS A 20 -33.50 -33.86 38.66
C CYS A 20 -33.28 -32.37 38.43
N GLU A 21 -32.06 -31.91 38.73
CA GLU A 21 -31.59 -30.64 38.21
C GLU A 21 -31.43 -30.84 36.70
N ARG A 22 -32.47 -30.49 35.95
CA ARG A 22 -32.43 -30.46 34.49
C ARG A 22 -31.41 -29.40 34.12
N ARG A 23 -30.19 -29.82 33.78
CA ARG A 23 -29.15 -28.92 33.22
C ARG A 23 -29.80 -28.07 32.14
N GLU A 24 -29.72 -26.76 32.29
CA GLU A 24 -30.05 -25.85 31.20
C GLU A 24 -29.19 -26.24 30.00
N LEU A 25 -29.82 -26.41 28.84
CA LEU A 25 -29.10 -26.60 27.59
C LEU A 25 -28.37 -25.28 27.34
N THR A 26 -27.07 -25.21 27.64
CA THR A 26 -26.24 -24.07 27.29
C THR A 26 -26.08 -24.06 25.77
N TYR A 27 -26.97 -23.34 25.10
CA TYR A 27 -26.87 -23.11 23.66
C TYR A 27 -25.84 -22.01 23.42
N TYR A 28 -24.69 -22.39 22.86
CA TYR A 28 -23.74 -21.41 22.36
C TYR A 28 -24.27 -20.86 21.03
N MET A 29 -24.28 -19.54 20.90
CA MET A 29 -24.79 -18.87 19.69
C MET A 29 -23.67 -18.48 18.71
N GLU A 30 -22.42 -18.68 19.10
CA GLU A 30 -21.24 -18.29 18.33
C GLU A 30 -20.18 -19.40 18.34
N ALA A 31 -19.41 -19.47 17.26
CA ALA A 31 -18.17 -20.22 17.16
C ALA A 31 -16.98 -19.25 17.30
N GLU A 32 -15.93 -19.68 17.99
CA GLU A 32 -14.64 -19.02 17.97
C GLU A 32 -13.85 -19.47 16.74
N VAL A 33 -13.52 -18.51 15.88
CA VAL A 33 -12.77 -18.73 14.64
C VAL A 33 -11.35 -18.27 14.86
N THR A 34 -10.39 -19.17 14.67
CA THR A 34 -8.98 -18.79 14.65
C THR A 34 -8.62 -18.22 13.28
N VAL A 35 -8.08 -17.02 13.27
CA VAL A 35 -7.63 -16.35 12.05
C VAL A 35 -6.10 -16.36 12.06
N THR A 36 -5.53 -16.80 10.95
CA THR A 36 -4.07 -16.83 10.75
C THR A 36 -3.71 -16.18 9.43
N ALA A 37 -2.52 -15.61 9.35
CA ALA A 37 -2.04 -15.01 8.11
C ALA A 37 -0.57 -15.34 7.85
N ASP A 38 -0.28 -15.79 6.63
CA ASP A 38 1.06 -15.90 6.08
C ASP A 38 1.36 -14.67 5.23
N TRP A 39 2.24 -13.80 5.75
CA TRP A 39 2.62 -12.55 5.09
C TRP A 39 3.86 -12.68 4.20
N SER A 40 4.39 -13.90 4.02
CA SER A 40 5.63 -14.11 3.28
C SER A 40 5.58 -13.48 1.88
N CYS A 41 4.44 -13.53 1.19
CA CYS A 41 4.26 -12.98 -0.16
C CYS A 41 3.85 -11.49 -0.21
N ALA A 42 3.72 -10.80 0.93
CA ALA A 42 3.13 -9.46 0.97
C ALA A 42 4.11 -8.31 0.67
N GLY A 43 5.42 -8.56 0.69
CA GLY A 43 6.43 -7.51 0.48
C GLY A 43 6.48 -6.44 1.59
N LEU A 44 6.08 -6.83 2.81
CA LEU A 44 5.94 -5.97 4.01
C LEU A 44 6.89 -6.40 5.14
N GLU A 45 8.15 -6.71 4.80
CA GLU A 45 9.16 -7.19 5.75
C GLU A 45 9.50 -6.15 6.81
N GLU A 46 9.40 -4.86 6.47
CA GLU A 46 9.61 -3.75 7.40
C GLU A 46 8.43 -3.51 8.36
N GLU A 47 7.25 -4.09 8.09
CA GLU A 47 6.02 -3.84 8.87
C GLU A 47 5.69 -4.99 9.84
N LYS A 48 6.69 -5.81 10.20
CA LYS A 48 6.48 -7.03 11.02
C LYS A 48 5.90 -6.75 12.41
N GLU A 49 6.20 -5.58 12.97
CA GLU A 49 5.72 -5.15 14.28
C GLU A 49 4.37 -4.41 14.20
N GLU A 50 3.87 -4.16 13.00
CA GLU A 50 2.57 -3.49 12.80
C GLU A 50 1.41 -4.48 12.87
N GLY A 51 0.24 -3.97 13.27
CA GLY A 51 -1.00 -4.74 13.32
C GLY A 51 -1.61 -5.00 11.95
N ALA A 52 -2.81 -5.59 11.96
CA ALA A 52 -3.60 -5.84 10.75
C ALA A 52 -5.09 -5.59 11.01
N THR A 53 -5.86 -5.53 9.94
CA THR A 53 -7.32 -5.35 9.99
C THR A 53 -8.01 -6.51 9.30
N LEU A 54 -8.93 -7.15 10.01
CA LEU A 54 -9.88 -8.11 9.47
C LEU A 54 -11.24 -7.44 9.29
N ILE A 55 -11.78 -7.50 8.09
CA ILE A 55 -13.15 -7.08 7.78
C ILE A 55 -13.95 -8.32 7.44
N ILE A 56 -15.07 -8.53 8.11
CA ILE A 56 -15.97 -9.67 7.90
C ILE A 56 -17.30 -9.13 7.38
N PHE A 57 -17.75 -9.66 6.25
CA PHE A 57 -18.98 -9.32 5.55
C PHE A 57 -19.98 -10.47 5.67
N PRO A 58 -21.01 -10.34 6.52
CA PRO A 58 -22.11 -11.30 6.56
C PRO A 58 -22.88 -11.30 5.23
N GLN A 59 -23.12 -12.48 4.65
CA GLN A 59 -23.89 -12.60 3.40
C GLN A 59 -25.41 -12.44 3.59
N ASP A 60 -25.86 -12.35 4.84
CA ASP A 60 -27.27 -12.09 5.20
C ASP A 60 -27.68 -10.61 5.09
N GLY A 61 -26.75 -9.73 4.70
CA GLY A 61 -26.95 -8.29 4.57
C GLY A 61 -26.77 -7.50 5.87
N SER A 62 -26.36 -8.15 6.96
CA SER A 62 -25.97 -7.47 8.18
C SER A 62 -24.74 -6.58 7.98
N ALA A 63 -24.57 -5.59 8.85
CA ALA A 63 -23.44 -4.66 8.77
C ALA A 63 -22.08 -5.39 8.89
N PRO A 64 -21.07 -5.01 8.10
CA PRO A 64 -19.73 -5.57 8.20
C PRO A 64 -19.09 -5.33 9.57
N ARG A 65 -18.27 -6.27 10.01
CA ARG A 65 -17.52 -6.19 11.27
C ARG A 65 -16.05 -5.93 10.99
N ILE A 66 -15.49 -4.90 11.62
CA ILE A 66 -14.07 -4.56 11.53
C ILE A 66 -13.39 -4.97 12.84
N VAL A 67 -12.32 -5.76 12.74
CA VAL A 67 -11.54 -6.24 13.87
C VAL A 67 -10.09 -5.82 13.66
N LEU A 68 -9.59 -4.99 14.57
CA LEU A 68 -8.19 -4.58 14.61
C LEU A 68 -7.40 -5.63 15.41
N THR A 69 -6.30 -6.12 14.86
CA THR A 69 -5.39 -7.04 15.55
C THR A 69 -4.01 -6.40 15.73
N GLY A 70 -3.50 -6.43 16.96
CA GLY A 70 -2.11 -6.05 17.25
C GLY A 70 -1.11 -7.13 16.84
N GLU A 71 -1.55 -8.40 16.77
CA GLU A 71 -0.75 -9.52 16.27
C GLU A 71 -1.20 -9.82 14.83
N ARG A 72 -0.38 -9.45 13.85
CA ARG A 72 -0.77 -9.57 12.42
C ARG A 72 -0.84 -11.00 11.91
N GLU A 73 -0.21 -11.96 12.57
CA GLU A 73 -0.16 -13.37 12.13
C GLU A 73 -1.27 -14.22 12.75
N HIS A 74 -1.85 -13.78 13.87
CA HIS A 74 -2.81 -14.55 14.63
C HIS A 74 -3.84 -13.66 15.31
N THR A 75 -5.12 -14.01 15.19
CA THR A 75 -6.19 -13.42 15.99
C THR A 75 -7.35 -14.39 16.15
N THR A 76 -8.28 -14.10 17.04
CA THR A 76 -9.50 -14.89 17.22
C THR A 76 -10.72 -13.98 17.17
N VAL A 77 -11.78 -14.47 16.53
CA VAL A 77 -13.06 -13.76 16.40
C VAL A 77 -14.21 -14.69 16.71
N ARG A 78 -15.31 -14.14 17.23
CA ARG A 78 -16.53 -14.91 17.47
C ARG A 78 -17.58 -14.57 16.43
N LEU A 79 -18.08 -15.59 15.75
CA LEU A 79 -19.06 -15.47 14.68
C LEU A 79 -20.29 -16.33 14.97
N PRO A 80 -21.51 -15.80 14.79
CA PRO A 80 -22.72 -16.62 14.84
C PRO A 80 -22.84 -17.52 13.61
N LEU A 81 -23.80 -18.45 13.65
CA LEU A 81 -24.14 -19.29 12.50
C LEU A 81 -24.45 -18.40 11.29
N GLY A 82 -23.82 -18.70 10.15
CA GLY A 82 -23.99 -17.92 8.93
C GLY A 82 -22.85 -18.13 7.92
N THR A 83 -22.95 -17.44 6.80
CA THR A 83 -21.93 -17.43 5.74
C THR A 83 -21.34 -16.04 5.63
N TYR A 84 -20.02 -15.97 5.53
CA TYR A 84 -19.26 -14.74 5.58
C TYR A 84 -18.22 -14.69 4.46
N ASP A 85 -18.02 -13.50 3.91
CA ASP A 85 -16.78 -13.18 3.23
C ASP A 85 -15.88 -12.39 4.17
N ALA A 86 -14.57 -12.44 3.97
CA ALA A 86 -13.63 -11.72 4.81
C ALA A 86 -12.44 -11.20 4.01
N VAL A 87 -11.99 -9.99 4.35
CA VAL A 87 -10.79 -9.34 3.83
C VAL A 87 -9.84 -9.12 4.98
N PHE A 88 -8.57 -9.44 4.78
CA PHE A 88 -7.49 -9.16 5.72
C PHE A 88 -6.47 -8.25 5.06
N LEU A 89 -6.13 -7.13 5.68
CA LEU A 89 -5.20 -6.13 5.13
C LEU A 89 -4.18 -5.67 6.17
N ASN A 90 -3.04 -5.16 5.71
CA ASN A 90 -1.99 -4.66 6.59
C ASN A 90 -2.43 -3.37 7.27
N ARG A 91 -2.19 -3.25 8.59
CA ARG A 91 -2.45 -2.04 9.39
C ARG A 91 -3.93 -1.65 9.57
N SER A 92 -4.19 -0.61 10.37
CA SER A 92 -5.52 0.01 10.46
C SER A 92 -5.77 0.96 9.29
N PHE A 93 -7.03 1.15 8.93
CA PHE A 93 -7.45 2.14 7.92
C PHE A 93 -6.93 3.56 8.19
N THR A 94 -6.66 3.89 9.46
CA THR A 94 -6.19 5.21 9.89
C THR A 94 -4.67 5.37 9.88
N ASP A 95 -3.92 4.28 9.73
CA ASP A 95 -2.45 4.29 9.84
C ASP A 95 -1.76 4.57 8.50
N PHE A 96 -2.54 4.65 7.43
CA PHE A 96 -2.06 5.02 6.10
C PHE A 96 -1.96 6.55 5.98
N ASN A 97 -0.80 7.00 5.50
CA ASN A 97 -0.50 8.41 5.27
C ASN A 97 -1.10 8.92 3.96
N ASN A 98 -1.00 8.12 2.90
CA ASN A 98 -1.30 8.48 1.51
C ASN A 98 -2.49 7.71 0.91
N LEU A 99 -3.15 6.86 1.70
CA LEU A 99 -4.34 6.12 1.30
C LEU A 99 -5.56 6.52 2.12
N LEU A 100 -6.72 6.44 1.49
CA LEU A 100 -8.03 6.48 2.12
C LEU A 100 -8.86 5.29 1.62
N PHE A 101 -9.95 4.98 2.33
CA PHE A 101 -10.80 3.84 2.00
C PHE A 101 -12.25 4.26 1.89
N ARG A 102 -13.02 3.59 1.03
CA ARG A 102 -14.45 3.82 0.82
C ARG A 102 -15.17 2.51 0.50
N GLY A 103 -16.51 2.57 0.49
CA GLY A 103 -17.35 1.41 0.17
C GLY A 103 -17.30 0.32 1.23
N TYR A 104 -17.35 0.71 2.50
CA TYR A 104 -17.27 -0.20 3.65
C TYR A 104 -18.45 -1.18 3.78
N ASP A 105 -19.56 -0.93 3.08
CA ASP A 105 -20.82 -1.66 3.26
C ASP A 105 -20.84 -3.04 2.58
N ALA A 106 -20.01 -3.25 1.55
CA ALA A 106 -19.94 -4.51 0.81
C ALA A 106 -18.50 -4.85 0.39
N LEU A 107 -18.22 -6.15 0.25
CA LEU A 107 -16.92 -6.65 -0.17
C LEU A 107 -16.51 -6.09 -1.55
N GLU A 108 -17.45 -6.08 -2.48
CA GLU A 108 -17.24 -5.64 -3.87
C GLU A 108 -16.98 -4.14 -3.96
N SER A 109 -17.47 -3.34 -2.99
CA SER A 109 -17.27 -1.90 -2.96
C SER A 109 -16.04 -1.45 -2.16
N LEU A 110 -15.46 -2.33 -1.34
CA LEU A 110 -14.35 -1.95 -0.47
C LEU A 110 -13.09 -1.64 -1.28
N GLU A 111 -12.72 -0.37 -1.30
CA GLU A 111 -11.73 0.19 -2.19
C GLU A 111 -10.78 1.12 -1.45
N ALA A 112 -9.47 1.00 -1.72
CA ALA A 112 -8.44 1.95 -1.31
C ALA A 112 -8.17 2.93 -2.44
N TYR A 113 -8.04 4.23 -2.13
CA TYR A 113 -7.80 5.28 -3.11
C TYR A 113 -6.75 6.28 -2.61
N ALA A 114 -6.09 6.96 -3.54
CA ALA A 114 -5.07 7.96 -3.21
C ALA A 114 -5.67 9.13 -2.44
N LYS A 115 -5.02 9.53 -1.35
CA LYS A 115 -5.43 10.65 -0.50
C LYS A 115 -5.13 12.01 -1.13
N ASP A 116 -3.88 12.20 -1.54
CA ASP A 116 -3.39 13.49 -2.02
C ASP A 116 -3.49 13.55 -3.54
N VAL A 117 -4.65 13.99 -4.03
CA VAL A 117 -4.94 14.12 -5.47
C VAL A 117 -5.29 15.57 -5.82
N GLU A 118 -4.48 16.17 -6.68
CA GLU A 118 -4.71 17.51 -7.23
C GLU A 118 -5.38 17.43 -8.60
N THR A 119 -6.22 18.41 -8.95
CA THR A 119 -6.77 18.51 -10.32
C THR A 119 -6.00 19.58 -11.10
N ARG A 120 -5.34 19.17 -12.19
CA ARG A 120 -4.55 20.04 -13.06
C ARG A 120 -5.05 19.91 -14.50
N ALA A 121 -5.59 21.00 -15.05
CA ALA A 121 -6.15 21.03 -16.41
C ALA A 121 -7.17 19.90 -16.69
N SER A 122 -8.04 19.59 -15.70
CA SER A 122 -9.03 18.49 -15.72
C SER A 122 -8.47 17.08 -15.57
N THR A 123 -7.15 16.90 -15.48
CA THR A 123 -6.51 15.63 -15.12
C THR A 123 -6.30 15.56 -13.61
N ARG A 124 -6.61 14.43 -13.00
CA ARG A 124 -6.33 14.17 -11.59
C ARG A 124 -4.92 13.64 -11.43
N VAL A 125 -4.14 14.23 -10.53
CA VAL A 125 -2.73 13.92 -10.33
C VAL A 125 -2.50 13.54 -8.87
N ILE A 126 -2.10 12.30 -8.64
CA ILE A 126 -1.61 11.83 -7.34
C ILE A 126 -0.26 12.50 -7.09
N VAL A 127 -0.16 13.31 -6.05
CA VAL A 127 1.07 14.06 -5.71
C VAL A 127 1.93 13.37 -4.66
N SER A 128 1.35 12.44 -3.90
CA SER A 128 2.04 11.61 -2.92
C SER A 128 1.79 10.15 -3.27
N SER A 129 2.84 9.35 -3.47
CA SER A 129 2.68 7.94 -3.85
C SER A 129 1.88 7.16 -2.80
N PRO A 130 1.00 6.23 -3.22
CA PRO A 130 0.28 5.36 -2.31
C PRO A 130 1.23 4.57 -1.41
N ASP A 131 0.83 4.38 -0.16
CA ASP A 131 1.55 3.55 0.79
C ASP A 131 1.49 2.07 0.38
N LYS A 132 2.41 1.25 0.90
CA LYS A 132 2.36 -0.19 0.71
C LYS A 132 1.06 -0.76 1.29
N LEU A 133 0.33 -1.49 0.46
CA LEU A 133 -0.93 -2.13 0.81
C LEU A 133 -0.91 -3.56 0.31
N ALA A 134 -1.26 -4.51 1.17
CA ALA A 134 -1.46 -5.90 0.84
C ALA A 134 -2.77 -6.41 1.43
N SER A 135 -3.45 -7.30 0.72
CA SER A 135 -4.67 -7.92 1.21
C SER A 135 -4.81 -9.37 0.79
N ALA A 136 -5.65 -10.11 1.50
CA ALA A 136 -6.18 -11.39 1.07
C ALA A 136 -7.68 -11.49 1.38
N THR A 137 -8.37 -12.32 0.60
CA THR A 137 -9.82 -12.48 0.68
C THR A 137 -10.19 -13.95 0.78
N ILE A 138 -11.11 -14.26 1.69
CA ILE A 138 -11.80 -15.54 1.78
C ILE A 138 -13.27 -15.26 1.45
N ARG A 139 -13.86 -16.12 0.62
CA ARG A 139 -15.29 -16.07 0.30
C ARG A 139 -16.01 -17.31 0.81
N ASN A 140 -17.28 -17.16 1.13
CA ASN A 140 -18.19 -18.24 1.53
C ASN A 140 -17.69 -19.05 2.74
N PHE A 141 -17.07 -18.40 3.73
CA PHE A 141 -16.73 -19.05 4.98
C PHE A 141 -18.00 -19.33 5.79
N GLU A 142 -18.27 -20.61 6.05
CA GLU A 142 -19.50 -21.06 6.71
C GLU A 142 -19.23 -21.41 8.18
N VAL A 143 -19.99 -20.79 9.08
CA VAL A 143 -20.07 -21.18 10.49
C VAL A 143 -21.29 -22.08 10.66
N THR A 144 -21.07 -23.36 10.91
CA THR A 144 -22.14 -24.34 11.10
C THR A 144 -22.52 -24.49 12.58
N GLY A 145 -23.69 -25.07 12.85
CA GLY A 145 -24.16 -25.33 14.22
C GLY A 145 -23.22 -26.23 15.05
N GLU A 146 -22.46 -27.11 14.40
CA GLU A 146 -21.49 -28.00 15.06
C GLU A 146 -20.26 -27.26 15.58
N MET A 147 -19.96 -26.08 15.04
CA MET A 147 -18.82 -25.26 15.43
C MET A 147 -19.13 -24.38 16.66
N LEU A 148 -20.40 -24.21 17.02
CA LEU A 148 -20.81 -23.31 18.09
C LEU A 148 -20.31 -23.81 19.45
N GLY A 149 -19.74 -22.91 20.25
CA GLY A 149 -19.23 -23.25 21.58
C GLY A 149 -17.89 -23.99 21.61
N ASN A 150 -17.18 -24.06 20.49
CA ASN A 150 -15.88 -24.72 20.36
C ASN A 150 -14.75 -24.14 21.26
N TYR A 151 -14.97 -23.01 21.92
CA TYR A 151 -14.06 -22.40 22.89
C TYR A 151 -14.22 -22.97 24.33
N VAL A 152 -15.19 -23.85 24.56
CA VAL A 152 -15.41 -24.50 25.86
C VAL A 152 -14.81 -25.90 25.85
N ALA A 153 -13.99 -26.22 26.86
CA ALA A 153 -13.36 -27.53 26.97
C ALA A 153 -14.42 -28.66 27.02
N PRO A 154 -14.26 -29.75 26.25
CA PRO A 154 -15.21 -30.85 26.26
C PRO A 154 -15.17 -31.54 27.63
N VAL A 155 -16.29 -31.52 28.36
CA VAL A 155 -16.38 -32.09 29.73
C VAL A 155 -16.37 -33.63 29.71
N SER A 156 -16.53 -34.26 28.56
CA SER A 156 -16.27 -35.68 28.27
C SER A 156 -16.93 -35.95 26.92
N CYS A 157 -16.17 -36.43 25.94
CA CYS A 157 -16.58 -37.24 24.79
C CYS A 157 -15.41 -37.24 23.79
N ASP A 158 -14.93 -38.43 23.45
CA ASP A 158 -14.13 -38.67 22.25
C ASP A 158 -14.92 -38.21 21.02
N VAL A 159 -14.71 -36.97 20.58
CA VAL A 159 -15.08 -36.53 19.25
C VAL A 159 -13.85 -35.89 18.63
N SER A 160 -13.14 -36.72 17.89
CA SER A 160 -12.18 -36.33 16.86
C SER A 160 -12.91 -35.64 15.70
N SER A 161 -13.53 -34.49 15.93
CA SER A 161 -13.95 -33.58 14.86
C SER A 161 -12.88 -32.52 14.67
N GLY A 162 -11.86 -32.88 13.90
CA GLY A 162 -10.81 -31.98 13.41
C GLY A 162 -11.29 -30.92 12.42
N ASN A 163 -12.53 -30.41 12.56
CA ASN A 163 -12.99 -29.24 11.83
C ASN A 163 -12.59 -28.02 12.64
N SER A 164 -11.29 -27.70 12.63
CA SER A 164 -10.82 -26.48 13.24
C SER A 164 -11.46 -25.30 12.50
N CYS A 165 -12.35 -24.57 13.18
CA CYS A 165 -12.97 -23.35 12.66
C CYS A 165 -11.87 -22.30 12.47
N LYS A 166 -11.31 -22.26 11.26
CA LYS A 166 -10.10 -21.49 10.95
C LYS A 166 -10.20 -20.77 9.62
N MET A 167 -9.76 -19.52 9.60
CA MET A 167 -9.47 -18.76 8.40
C MET A 167 -7.95 -18.63 8.26
N HIS A 168 -7.42 -18.94 7.09
CA HIS A 168 -6.01 -18.73 6.77
C HIS A 168 -5.88 -17.82 5.56
N PHE A 169 -5.21 -16.69 5.76
CA PHE A 169 -4.98 -15.67 4.74
C PHE A 169 -3.54 -15.72 4.24
N THR A 170 -3.36 -15.44 2.94
CA THR A 170 -2.02 -15.23 2.35
C THR A 170 -2.04 -13.91 1.59
N PRO A 171 -1.87 -12.76 2.28
CA PRO A 171 -1.95 -11.45 1.65
C PRO A 171 -0.95 -11.25 0.52
N ILE A 172 -1.39 -10.57 -0.55
CA ILE A 172 -0.56 -10.19 -1.69
C ILE A 172 -0.54 -8.66 -1.86
N PRO A 173 0.54 -8.08 -2.42
CA PRO A 173 0.65 -6.64 -2.61
C PRO A 173 -0.40 -6.16 -3.63
N LEU A 174 -1.16 -5.14 -3.23
CA LEU A 174 -2.10 -4.42 -4.10
C LEU A 174 -1.49 -3.16 -4.72
N VAL A 175 -0.39 -2.68 -4.15
CA VAL A 175 0.39 -1.55 -4.65
C VAL A 175 1.71 -2.08 -5.19
N ARG A 176 2.14 -1.54 -6.34
CA ARG A 176 3.29 -2.00 -7.12
C ARG A 176 4.37 -0.95 -7.17
N ARG A 177 5.61 -1.39 -7.06
CA ARG A 177 6.78 -0.52 -7.14
C ARG A 177 7.17 -0.26 -8.58
N VAL A 178 7.45 0.99 -8.90
CA VAL A 178 7.95 1.42 -10.19
C VAL A 178 9.34 2.02 -10.00
N GLN A 179 10.32 1.46 -10.71
CA GLN A 179 11.65 2.02 -10.83
C GLN A 179 11.81 2.64 -12.21
N VAL A 180 12.17 3.92 -12.25
CA VAL A 180 12.35 4.67 -13.49
C VAL A 180 13.82 4.96 -13.71
N THR A 181 14.26 4.81 -14.94
CA THR A 181 15.57 5.26 -15.44
C THR A 181 15.34 6.15 -16.65
N LEU A 182 15.83 7.39 -16.57
CA LEU A 182 15.78 8.36 -17.66
C LEU A 182 17.17 8.55 -18.23
N ASN A 183 17.30 8.39 -19.54
CA ASN A 183 18.55 8.68 -20.25
C ASN A 183 18.53 10.15 -20.72
N VAL A 184 19.38 10.97 -20.13
CA VAL A 184 19.36 12.44 -20.21
C VAL A 184 20.59 12.95 -20.96
N ARG A 185 20.36 13.73 -22.01
CA ARG A 185 21.39 14.53 -22.69
C ARG A 185 21.37 15.95 -22.13
N GLY A 186 22.52 16.46 -21.68
CA GLY A 186 22.64 17.76 -20.99
C GLY A 186 22.35 17.68 -19.48
N LEU A 187 22.66 16.53 -18.85
CA LEU A 187 22.43 16.25 -17.43
C LEU A 187 23.14 17.25 -16.50
N ASN A 188 24.30 17.78 -16.91
CA ASN A 188 25.06 18.78 -16.16
C ASN A 188 24.29 20.09 -15.90
N ASN A 189 23.27 20.40 -16.72
CA ASN A 189 22.45 21.59 -16.56
C ASN A 189 21.19 21.33 -15.72
N VAL A 190 20.94 20.09 -15.30
CA VAL A 190 19.72 19.71 -14.57
C VAL A 190 19.91 19.93 -13.07
N ARG A 191 19.03 20.75 -12.48
CA ARG A 191 18.99 20.98 -11.03
C ARG A 191 17.98 20.09 -10.32
N LYS A 192 16.77 19.97 -10.88
CA LYS A 192 15.68 19.17 -10.31
C LYS A 192 14.78 18.68 -11.43
N VAL A 193 14.33 17.42 -11.34
CA VAL A 193 13.39 16.84 -12.29
C VAL A 193 12.17 16.30 -11.57
N ARG A 194 11.01 16.64 -12.11
CA ARG A 194 9.71 16.12 -11.71
C ARG A 194 9.07 15.48 -12.93
N CYS A 195 8.54 14.29 -12.73
CA CYS A 195 7.88 13.53 -13.77
C CYS A 195 6.42 13.29 -13.41
N THR A 196 5.61 13.05 -14.42
CA THR A 196 4.19 12.70 -14.28
C THR A 196 3.90 11.55 -15.22
N LEU A 197 3.64 10.37 -14.68
CA LEU A 197 3.22 9.19 -15.44
C LEU A 197 1.69 9.26 -15.61
N ASN A 198 1.22 9.22 -16.84
CA ASN A 198 -0.21 9.30 -17.16
C ASN A 198 -0.86 7.92 -17.19
N ASP A 199 -2.20 7.91 -17.21
CA ASP A 199 -3.04 6.73 -17.40
C ASP A 199 -2.86 5.65 -16.32
N VAL A 200 -2.65 6.11 -15.08
CA VAL A 200 -2.56 5.26 -13.90
C VAL A 200 -3.88 5.29 -13.11
N PRO A 201 -4.33 4.15 -12.56
CA PRO A 201 -5.50 4.11 -11.70
C PRO A 201 -5.32 4.93 -10.43
N LEU A 202 -6.40 5.53 -9.95
CA LEU A 202 -6.41 6.31 -8.70
C LEU A 202 -6.77 5.48 -7.46
N SER A 203 -7.09 4.19 -7.64
CA SER A 203 -7.60 3.31 -6.60
C SER A 203 -7.49 1.82 -6.94
N VAL A 204 -7.73 0.97 -5.95
CA VAL A 204 -7.71 -0.50 -6.04
C VAL A 204 -8.76 -1.13 -5.13
N PHE A 205 -9.43 -2.18 -5.60
CA PHE A 205 -10.37 -2.97 -4.82
C PHE A 205 -9.65 -3.99 -3.94
N LEU A 206 -9.99 -4.04 -2.66
CA LEU A 206 -9.27 -4.89 -1.71
C LEU A 206 -9.52 -6.38 -1.89
N HIS A 207 -10.67 -6.75 -2.48
CA HIS A 207 -11.08 -8.15 -2.52
C HIS A 207 -10.36 -8.95 -3.62
N ASN A 208 -9.93 -8.29 -4.70
CA ASN A 208 -9.33 -8.93 -5.88
C ASN A 208 -8.10 -8.18 -6.44
N GLY A 209 -7.75 -7.01 -5.90
CA GLY A 209 -6.66 -6.19 -6.42
C GLY A 209 -6.94 -5.56 -7.80
N HIS A 210 -8.18 -5.55 -8.26
CA HIS A 210 -8.54 -4.90 -9.51
C HIS A 210 -8.41 -3.38 -9.36
N ALA A 211 -7.85 -2.73 -10.37
CA ALA A 211 -7.74 -1.29 -10.42
C ALA A 211 -9.13 -0.63 -10.52
N GLY A 212 -9.29 0.54 -9.92
CA GLY A 212 -10.46 1.37 -10.16
C GLY A 212 -10.53 1.88 -11.60
N GLU A 213 -11.73 2.19 -12.07
CA GLU A 213 -11.98 2.65 -13.45
C GLU A 213 -11.48 4.08 -13.70
N GLU A 214 -11.41 4.91 -12.65
CA GLU A 214 -10.96 6.30 -12.76
C GLU A 214 -9.43 6.33 -12.92
N LEU A 215 -8.99 6.81 -14.09
CA LEU A 215 -7.58 7.02 -14.41
C LEU A 215 -7.18 8.48 -14.20
N GLY A 216 -5.92 8.67 -13.82
CA GLY A 216 -5.28 9.97 -13.75
C GLY A 216 -3.78 9.84 -13.98
N SER A 217 -3.01 10.65 -13.27
CA SER A 217 -1.55 10.64 -13.37
C SER A 217 -0.89 10.50 -11.99
N GLN A 218 0.32 9.95 -11.94
CA GLN A 218 1.15 9.89 -10.74
C GLN A 218 2.36 10.82 -10.91
N GLU A 219 2.49 11.82 -10.04
CA GLU A 219 3.67 12.64 -9.93
C GLU A 219 4.76 11.91 -9.15
N PHE A 220 6.01 12.03 -9.59
CA PHE A 220 7.17 11.53 -8.87
C PHE A 220 8.42 12.35 -9.22
N THR A 221 9.47 12.17 -8.44
CA THR A 221 10.77 12.81 -8.69
C THR A 221 11.82 11.76 -9.00
N VAL A 222 12.74 12.11 -9.89
CA VAL A 222 13.94 11.35 -10.21
C VAL A 222 15.16 12.13 -9.74
N GLY A 223 16.20 11.40 -9.35
CA GLY A 223 17.44 11.95 -8.81
C GLY A 223 18.62 11.02 -9.08
N SER A 224 19.69 11.20 -8.30
CA SER A 224 20.90 10.36 -8.37
C SER A 224 21.55 10.36 -9.76
N PRO A 225 22.09 11.51 -10.22
CA PRO A 225 22.73 11.61 -11.53
C PRO A 225 23.94 10.68 -11.62
N VAL A 226 23.98 9.86 -12.67
CA VAL A 226 25.13 9.02 -13.02
C VAL A 226 25.53 9.32 -14.45
N TYR A 227 26.71 9.89 -14.65
CA TYR A 227 27.23 10.17 -16.00
C TYR A 227 27.67 8.88 -16.70
N GLU A 228 27.53 8.87 -18.02
CA GLU A 228 28.07 7.79 -18.85
C GLU A 228 29.60 7.83 -18.86
N GLU A 229 30.23 6.69 -19.09
CA GLU A 229 31.69 6.59 -19.09
C GLU A 229 32.30 7.50 -20.16
N GLY A 230 33.13 8.45 -19.73
CA GLY A 230 33.76 9.44 -20.61
C GLY A 230 32.87 10.64 -20.99
N SER A 231 31.63 10.71 -20.51
CA SER A 231 30.73 11.85 -20.75
C SER A 231 30.65 12.79 -19.54
N PHE A 232 30.62 14.10 -19.80
CA PHE A 232 30.40 15.13 -18.79
C PHE A 232 29.00 15.74 -18.87
N THR A 233 28.20 15.35 -19.87
CA THR A 233 26.89 15.95 -20.18
C THR A 233 25.81 14.90 -20.37
N GLU A 234 26.14 13.65 -20.68
CA GLU A 234 25.18 12.57 -20.86
C GLU A 234 25.21 11.62 -19.67
N GLY A 235 24.03 11.17 -19.24
CA GLY A 235 23.91 10.34 -18.07
C GLY A 235 22.48 9.89 -17.81
N LYS A 236 22.30 9.32 -16.62
CA LYS A 236 21.03 8.74 -16.19
C LYS A 236 20.54 9.38 -14.90
N LEU A 237 19.22 9.53 -14.81
CA LEU A 237 18.52 9.83 -13.57
C LEU A 237 17.64 8.64 -13.20
N THR A 238 17.57 8.34 -11.91
CA THR A 238 16.78 7.22 -11.41
C THR A 238 15.78 7.69 -10.36
N GLY A 239 14.62 7.06 -10.33
CA GLY A 239 13.60 7.33 -9.32
C GLY A 239 12.81 6.09 -8.99
N MET A 240 12.15 6.14 -7.85
CA MET A 240 11.28 5.06 -7.38
C MET A 240 10.01 5.67 -6.81
N PHE A 241 8.89 5.05 -7.12
CA PHE A 241 7.58 5.39 -6.57
C PHE A 241 6.67 4.16 -6.61
N ASP A 242 5.54 4.24 -5.94
CA ASP A 242 4.58 3.15 -5.85
C ASP A 242 3.26 3.57 -6.57
N VAL A 243 2.53 2.63 -7.17
CA VAL A 243 1.26 2.83 -7.90
C VAL A 243 0.27 1.70 -7.63
N PHE A 244 -1.03 1.93 -7.78
CA PHE A 244 -2.03 0.85 -7.64
C PHE A 244 -1.89 -0.24 -8.72
N SER A 245 -1.69 0.16 -9.97
CA SER A 245 -1.47 -0.78 -11.06
C SER A 245 -0.80 -0.08 -12.25
N LEU A 246 -0.17 -0.87 -13.11
CA LEU A 246 0.40 -0.42 -14.37
C LEU A 246 0.25 -1.52 -15.42
N ASP A 247 -0.45 -1.24 -16.52
CA ASP A 247 -0.65 -2.21 -17.61
C ASP A 247 0.46 -2.11 -18.65
N ARG A 248 1.16 -3.21 -18.90
CA ARG A 248 2.28 -3.30 -19.86
C ARG A 248 1.85 -3.27 -21.31
N LEU A 249 0.62 -3.69 -21.55
CA LEU A 249 0.05 -3.76 -22.89
C LEU A 249 -0.42 -2.39 -23.36
N MET A 250 -0.59 -1.45 -22.42
CA MET A 250 -0.93 -0.07 -22.72
C MET A 250 0.33 0.75 -22.99
N SER A 251 0.22 1.64 -23.99
CA SER A 251 1.22 2.67 -24.20
C SER A 251 1.05 3.74 -23.12
N HIS A 252 2.07 3.87 -22.27
CA HIS A 252 2.11 4.91 -21.24
C HIS A 252 2.84 6.13 -21.77
N SER A 253 2.32 7.31 -21.43
CA SER A 253 3.02 8.58 -21.65
C SER A 253 3.49 9.16 -20.33
N MET A 254 4.63 9.83 -20.39
CA MET A 254 5.20 10.51 -19.22
C MET A 254 5.58 11.94 -19.59
N THR A 255 5.23 12.89 -18.74
CA THR A 255 5.68 14.28 -18.87
C THR A 255 6.83 14.53 -17.92
N LEU A 256 7.91 15.09 -18.44
CA LEU A 256 9.09 15.50 -17.69
C LEU A 256 9.14 17.02 -17.60
N LYS A 257 9.32 17.56 -16.39
CA LYS A 257 9.62 18.98 -16.15
C LYS A 257 10.94 19.09 -15.39
N ALA A 258 11.94 19.69 -16.01
CA ALA A 258 13.27 19.91 -15.46
C ALA A 258 13.49 21.40 -15.15
N LEU A 259 13.84 21.71 -13.91
CA LEU A 259 14.42 23.00 -13.51
C LEU A 259 15.94 22.93 -13.73
N LEU A 260 16.50 23.95 -14.37
CA LEU A 260 17.92 23.99 -14.68
C LEU A 260 18.77 24.68 -13.58
N VAL A 261 20.09 24.57 -13.69
CA VAL A 261 21.07 25.08 -12.72
C VAL A 261 21.09 26.61 -12.58
N ASP A 262 20.49 27.33 -13.52
CA ASP A 262 20.28 28.78 -13.42
C ASP A 262 19.14 29.18 -12.46
N GLY A 263 18.40 28.20 -11.94
CA GLY A 263 17.33 28.38 -10.96
C GLY A 263 16.02 28.97 -11.52
N LYS A 264 15.93 29.25 -12.82
CA LYS A 264 14.77 29.90 -13.44
C LYS A 264 14.28 29.22 -14.72
N THR A 265 15.17 28.61 -15.49
CA THR A 265 14.80 27.96 -16.75
C THR A 265 14.14 26.63 -16.46
N VAL A 266 12.95 26.43 -17.03
CA VAL A 266 12.17 25.18 -16.94
C VAL A 266 11.99 24.61 -18.33
N VAL A 267 12.37 23.34 -18.50
CA VAL A 267 12.20 22.57 -19.73
C VAL A 267 11.13 21.53 -19.50
N GLU A 268 10.17 21.44 -20.42
CA GLU A 268 9.10 20.44 -20.40
C GLU A 268 9.18 19.57 -21.64
N GLN A 269 9.13 18.25 -21.47
CA GLN A 269 9.17 17.27 -22.55
C GLN A 269 8.17 16.16 -22.32
N VAL A 270 7.54 15.67 -23.39
CA VAL A 270 6.63 14.52 -23.36
C VAL A 270 7.36 13.31 -23.89
N LEU A 271 7.25 12.20 -23.17
CA LEU A 271 7.89 10.92 -23.45
C LEU A 271 6.80 9.92 -23.80
N THR A 272 6.76 9.47 -25.06
CA THR A 272 5.73 8.55 -25.59
C THR A 272 6.24 7.12 -25.77
N ASP A 273 7.56 6.92 -25.93
CA ASP A 273 8.19 5.61 -26.13
C ASP A 273 8.67 4.99 -24.82
N VAL A 274 7.79 4.94 -23.82
CA VAL A 274 8.11 4.46 -22.48
C VAL A 274 8.13 2.93 -22.48
N ILE A 275 9.30 2.33 -22.25
CA ILE A 275 9.46 0.87 -22.22
C ILE A 275 9.23 0.35 -20.81
N VAL A 276 8.15 -0.42 -20.61
CA VAL A 276 7.77 -0.99 -19.32
C VAL A 276 8.15 -2.48 -19.23
N LYS A 277 9.07 -2.84 -18.34
CA LYS A 277 9.52 -4.23 -18.08
C LYS A 277 9.08 -4.74 -16.71
N GLU A 278 8.88 -6.04 -16.55
CA GLU A 278 8.43 -6.68 -15.30
C GLU A 278 9.58 -7.41 -14.71
N LYS A 279 9.66 -7.32 -13.40
CA LYS A 279 10.30 -8.35 -12.64
C LYS A 279 9.38 -8.74 -11.50
N ILE A 280 9.15 -10.03 -11.41
CA ILE A 280 8.60 -10.65 -10.22
C ILE A 280 9.81 -11.14 -9.42
N ASP A 281 9.90 -10.76 -8.16
CA ASP A 281 10.92 -11.30 -7.26
C ASP A 281 10.53 -12.69 -6.74
N ASP A 282 11.44 -13.32 -5.98
CA ASP A 282 11.27 -14.67 -5.43
C ASP A 282 10.06 -14.79 -4.47
N VAL A 283 9.51 -13.65 -4.07
CA VAL A 283 8.42 -13.49 -3.10
C VAL A 283 7.10 -13.13 -3.79
N GLY A 284 7.09 -13.01 -5.13
CA GLY A 284 5.90 -12.68 -5.91
C GLY A 284 5.59 -11.18 -5.99
N SER A 285 6.46 -10.31 -5.46
CA SER A 285 6.30 -8.87 -5.57
C SER A 285 6.70 -8.41 -6.97
N ILE A 286 5.85 -7.57 -7.57
CA ILE A 286 6.02 -7.07 -8.93
C ILE A 286 6.66 -5.69 -8.88
N THR A 287 7.80 -5.54 -9.53
CA THR A 287 8.44 -4.26 -9.80
C THR A 287 8.41 -3.96 -11.30
N PHE A 288 7.92 -2.77 -11.64
CA PHE A 288 7.97 -2.23 -12.99
C PHE A 288 9.26 -1.47 -13.21
N TYR A 289 9.93 -1.71 -14.34
CA TYR A 289 11.07 -0.91 -14.77
C TYR A 289 10.68 -0.09 -15.98
N ILE A 290 10.81 1.23 -15.85
CA ILE A 290 10.59 2.17 -16.94
C ILE A 290 11.93 2.67 -17.43
N ASP A 291 12.25 2.43 -18.69
CA ASP A 291 13.39 3.01 -19.38
C ASP A 291 12.88 3.95 -20.47
N ALA A 292 13.26 5.22 -20.40
CA ALA A 292 12.79 6.25 -21.32
C ALA A 292 13.94 7.18 -21.76
N PRO A 293 14.23 7.28 -23.07
CA PRO A 293 15.14 8.29 -23.59
C PRO A 293 14.46 9.66 -23.64
N ILE A 294 15.21 10.72 -23.28
CA ILE A 294 14.73 12.09 -23.43
C ILE A 294 14.92 12.55 -24.88
N PRO A 295 13.85 13.01 -25.57
CA PRO A 295 13.87 13.29 -27.01
C PRO A 295 14.71 14.52 -27.38
N GLU A 296 14.74 15.56 -26.54
CA GLU A 296 15.51 16.78 -26.79
C GLU A 296 16.63 16.97 -25.76
N THR A 297 17.78 17.44 -26.21
CA THR A 297 18.90 17.79 -25.33
C THR A 297 18.53 18.95 -24.42
N ILE A 298 18.81 18.83 -23.13
CA ILE A 298 18.63 19.91 -22.17
C ILE A 298 19.60 21.06 -22.53
N PRO A 299 19.11 22.30 -22.70
CA PRO A 299 19.94 23.43 -23.12
C PRO A 299 20.96 23.83 -22.04
N ASP A 300 22.08 24.38 -22.49
CA ASP A 300 23.08 24.99 -21.60
C ASP A 300 22.58 26.30 -21.00
N VAL A 301 22.81 26.48 -19.70
CA VAL A 301 22.50 27.72 -18.97
C VAL A 301 23.64 28.11 -18.03
N LYS A 302 23.79 29.41 -17.77
CA LYS A 302 24.76 29.90 -16.77
C LYS A 302 24.24 29.61 -15.35
N PRO A 303 25.01 28.94 -14.47
CA PRO A 303 24.57 28.64 -13.11
C PRO A 303 24.22 29.88 -12.28
N GLU A 304 23.27 29.72 -11.37
CA GLU A 304 22.91 30.78 -10.43
C GLU A 304 24.13 31.17 -9.57
N GLY A 305 24.54 32.44 -9.61
CA GLY A 305 25.72 32.91 -8.89
C GLY A 305 27.07 32.70 -9.60
N SER A 306 27.08 32.20 -10.84
CA SER A 306 28.26 32.38 -11.69
C SER A 306 28.39 33.87 -12.00
N ALA A 307 29.26 34.56 -11.27
CA ALA A 307 29.77 35.85 -11.73
C ALA A 307 30.22 35.67 -13.17
N ASP A 308 29.88 36.62 -14.05
CA ASP A 308 30.52 36.66 -15.36
C ASP A 308 32.03 36.64 -15.07
N SER A 309 32.70 35.53 -15.37
CA SER A 309 34.15 35.50 -15.49
C SER A 309 34.51 36.20 -16.80
N GLY A 310 33.91 37.36 -17.04
CA GLY A 310 34.39 38.41 -17.90
C GLY A 310 35.11 39.37 -16.97
N PHE A 311 36.40 39.54 -17.20
CA PHE A 311 37.05 40.80 -16.89
C PHE A 311 36.28 41.90 -17.63
N ASP A 312 35.25 42.46 -17.00
CA ASP A 312 34.69 43.75 -17.39
C ASP A 312 35.48 44.80 -16.62
N VAL A 313 36.76 44.90 -16.96
CA VAL A 313 37.54 46.09 -16.65
C VAL A 313 37.22 47.01 -17.81
N ASP A 314 36.36 48.00 -17.56
CA ASP A 314 36.38 49.23 -18.36
C ASP A 314 37.79 49.78 -18.23
N VAL A 315 38.62 49.45 -19.22
CA VAL A 315 39.89 50.14 -19.44
C VAL A 315 39.50 51.48 -20.03
N ASP A 316 39.08 52.41 -19.17
CA ASP A 316 39.01 53.82 -19.52
C ASP A 316 40.36 54.21 -20.13
N ASP A 317 40.29 54.77 -21.34
CA ASP A 317 41.40 55.23 -22.18
C ASP A 317 42.65 55.59 -21.37
N TRP A 318 43.65 54.70 -21.41
CA TRP A 318 45.02 55.11 -21.11
C TRP A 318 45.41 56.12 -22.18
N LYS A 319 45.29 57.42 -21.85
CA LYS A 319 45.82 58.49 -22.68
C LYS A 319 47.30 58.21 -22.91
N GLU A 320 47.71 58.34 -24.17
CA GLU A 320 49.10 58.25 -24.62
C GLU A 320 50.02 59.12 -23.74
N ASP A 321 51.21 58.58 -23.50
CA ASP A 321 52.26 59.10 -22.65
C ASP A 321 52.56 60.60 -22.89
N GLU A 322 52.42 61.42 -21.84
CA GLU A 322 53.12 62.70 -21.80
C GLU A 322 54.55 62.46 -21.29
N GLU A 323 55.54 62.59 -22.19
CA GLU A 323 56.94 62.75 -21.82
C GLU A 323 57.11 64.00 -20.95
N ILE A 324 57.35 63.79 -19.64
CA ILE A 324 57.72 64.86 -18.72
C ILE A 324 59.24 64.94 -18.69
N ASP A 325 59.79 65.97 -19.32
CA ASP A 325 61.21 66.30 -19.26
C ASP A 325 61.58 66.80 -17.84
N ILE A 326 62.51 66.09 -17.19
CA ILE A 326 62.98 66.41 -15.84
C ILE A 326 64.25 67.27 -15.97
N PRO A 327 64.25 68.54 -15.52
CA PRO A 327 65.45 69.38 -15.60
C PRO A 327 66.51 68.90 -14.58
N ILE A 328 67.77 68.91 -15.04
CA ILE A 328 68.99 68.47 -14.34
C ILE A 328 69.35 69.42 -13.19
#